data_AF-A0A356EQN5-F1
#
_entry.id   AF-A0A356EQN5-F1
#
_cell.length_a   1.000
_cell.length_b   1.000
_cell.length_c   1.000
_cell.angle_alpha   90.00
_cell.angle_beta   90.00
_cell.angle_gamma   90.00
#
_symmetry.space_group_name_H-M   'P 1'
#
loop_
_entity.id
_entity.type
_entity.pdbx_description
1 polymer ?
#
loop_
_entity_poly.entity_id
_entity_poly.type
_entity_poly.pdbx_seq_one_letter_code
_entity_poly.pdbx_strand_id
1 'polypeptide(L)'
;MLKIGEQDAVNILRFFDDLPDPRSKVNRLHRLGDVIVIAVCAVIANADGSTAIAKWAKLNEFWLKRHLALPNGIPGKDTFRRVLGLLNPGVFQECFQRWLESLDVSADDGSGGKRLVAIDGKTLRRSHDKRNGLGAMHIVSAWASNHGITLGQVATEEKSNEITAIPQLLEIIDVEDAIVTIDPAGCQKNIAAQIVQGGGDYVLALKGNQGKLFDDVRLLMNCYFRNGSADCPISHYVEAEEGHGRVEERQYYQMTAPSWLHGRSEWKGLKTIGAAVRIYSEDGVQKSATRYYVSSLRRNGKQFATAVRNHWSIENTLHWSLDMTFREDESRVRHRTSTQNLSWLRRFTLSLIKQHPGKESNIMKRRMAGWSVDFLMQILTGQCT
;
A
#
# COMPACT_ATOMS: atom_id res chain seq x y z
N MET A 1 26.01 15.82 -12.21
CA MET A 1 25.85 16.40 -10.87
C MET A 1 24.74 17.44 -10.96
N LEU A 2 23.47 17.00 -10.86
CA LEU A 2 22.33 17.91 -10.82
C LEU A 2 22.33 18.54 -9.42
N LYS A 3 22.59 19.83 -9.33
CA LYS A 3 22.43 20.57 -8.08
C LYS A 3 20.94 20.61 -7.77
N ILE A 4 20.54 20.12 -6.59
CA ILE A 4 19.20 20.37 -6.04
C ILE A 4 18.94 21.88 -6.14
N GLY A 5 17.98 22.26 -6.99
CA GLY A 5 17.82 23.63 -7.46
C GLY A 5 16.35 23.99 -7.71
N GLU A 6 16.10 25.27 -7.98
CA GLU A 6 14.77 25.89 -8.12
C GLU A 6 13.78 25.15 -9.04
N GLN A 7 14.28 24.31 -9.95
CA GLN A 7 13.49 23.59 -10.96
C GLN A 7 12.76 22.35 -10.42
N ASP A 8 13.16 21.75 -9.30
CA ASP A 8 12.62 20.45 -8.85
C ASP A 8 11.20 20.58 -8.23
N ALA A 9 10.94 21.63 -7.46
CA ALA A 9 9.60 21.90 -6.93
C ALA A 9 8.61 22.30 -8.06
N VAL A 10 9.10 23.00 -9.08
CA VAL A 10 8.35 23.32 -10.30
C VAL A 10 8.05 22.05 -11.11
N ASN A 11 8.93 21.06 -11.03
CA ASN A 11 8.76 19.76 -11.69
C ASN A 11 7.62 18.92 -11.10
N ILE A 12 7.23 19.15 -9.84
CA ILE A 12 6.08 18.47 -9.22
C ILE A 12 4.77 19.04 -9.78
N LEU A 13 4.70 20.36 -9.99
CA LEU A 13 3.50 21.04 -10.47
C LEU A 13 2.99 20.47 -11.79
N ARG A 14 3.91 20.08 -12.69
CA ARG A 14 3.57 19.54 -14.02
C ARG A 14 2.67 18.30 -13.94
N PHE A 15 2.77 17.51 -12.88
CA PHE A 15 1.94 16.31 -12.69
C PHE A 15 0.52 16.63 -12.22
N PHE A 16 0.28 17.87 -11.78
CA PHE A 16 -1.01 18.36 -11.30
C PHE A 16 -1.60 19.46 -12.19
N ASP A 17 -0.97 19.81 -13.31
CA ASP A 17 -1.45 20.86 -14.22
C ASP A 17 -2.80 20.48 -14.86
N ASP A 18 -2.99 19.20 -15.18
CA ASP A 18 -4.23 18.67 -15.74
C ASP A 18 -5.32 18.40 -14.68
N LEU A 19 -5.02 18.58 -13.39
CA LEU A 19 -5.97 18.31 -12.33
C LEU A 19 -7.08 19.38 -12.35
N PRO A 20 -8.35 19.01 -12.62
CA PRO A 20 -9.42 19.99 -12.68
C PRO A 20 -9.60 20.67 -11.32
N ASP A 21 -9.65 22.01 -11.32
CA ASP A 21 -9.89 22.76 -10.08
C ASP A 21 -11.38 22.73 -9.71
N PRO A 22 -11.77 21.96 -8.68
CA PRO A 22 -13.17 21.74 -8.35
C PRO A 22 -13.77 22.94 -7.57
N ARG A 23 -12.97 23.95 -7.25
CA ARG A 23 -13.42 25.12 -6.50
C ARG A 23 -14.22 26.05 -7.39
N SER A 24 -15.19 26.74 -6.78
CA SER A 24 -15.88 27.87 -7.42
C SER A 24 -14.88 28.88 -7.96
N LYS A 25 -15.20 29.49 -9.11
CA LYS A 25 -14.42 30.60 -9.68
C LYS A 25 -14.46 31.84 -8.79
N VAL A 26 -15.47 31.97 -7.92
CA VAL A 26 -15.64 33.07 -6.97
C VAL A 26 -14.67 32.91 -5.79
N ASN A 27 -13.96 33.98 -5.43
CA ASN A 27 -12.98 33.99 -4.31
C ASN A 27 -11.88 32.92 -4.44
N ARG A 28 -11.53 32.55 -5.68
CA ARG A 28 -10.45 31.62 -5.99
C ARG A 28 -9.12 32.37 -6.12
N LEU A 29 -8.53 32.67 -4.96
CA LEU A 29 -7.32 33.50 -4.87
C LEU A 29 -6.01 32.71 -5.07
N HIS A 30 -6.00 31.42 -4.77
CA HIS A 30 -4.76 30.61 -4.81
C HIS A 30 -4.81 29.59 -5.94
N ARG A 31 -3.69 29.41 -6.66
CA ARG A 31 -3.55 28.37 -7.68
C ARG A 31 -3.69 26.97 -7.06
N LEU A 32 -4.28 26.03 -7.79
CA LEU A 32 -4.49 24.68 -7.27
C LEU A 32 -3.16 23.95 -7.04
N GLY A 33 -2.25 23.99 -8.02
CA GLY A 33 -0.93 23.39 -7.92
C GLY A 33 -0.14 23.87 -6.70
N ASP A 34 -0.09 25.18 -6.46
CA ASP A 34 0.57 25.76 -5.26
C ASP A 34 0.01 25.15 -3.96
N VAL A 35 -1.32 25.01 -3.86
CA VAL A 35 -1.97 24.44 -2.66
C VAL A 35 -1.61 22.96 -2.49
N ILE A 36 -1.52 22.20 -3.58
CA ILE A 36 -1.19 20.77 -3.53
C ILE A 36 0.27 20.57 -3.16
N VAL A 37 1.20 21.29 -3.79
CA VAL A 37 2.64 21.19 -3.48
C VAL A 37 2.89 21.54 -2.02
N ILE A 38 2.28 22.62 -1.52
CA ILE A 38 2.38 22.97 -0.10
C ILE A 38 1.84 21.85 0.80
N ALA A 39 0.72 21.22 0.44
CA ALA A 39 0.16 20.13 1.21
C ALA A 39 1.09 18.91 1.24
N VAL A 40 1.71 18.54 0.11
CA VAL A 40 2.69 17.44 0.04
C VAL A 40 3.90 17.75 0.91
N CYS A 41 4.53 18.92 0.72
CA CYS A 41 5.70 19.34 1.49
C CYS A 41 5.42 19.36 3.00
N ALA A 42 4.28 19.92 3.40
CA ALA A 42 3.86 19.95 4.79
C ALA A 42 3.66 18.55 5.38
N VAL A 43 2.99 17.64 4.65
CA VAL A 43 2.77 16.26 5.12
C VAL A 43 4.10 15.51 5.23
N ILE A 44 5.06 15.71 4.32
CA ILE A 44 6.43 15.18 4.49
C ILE A 44 7.06 15.75 5.78
N ALA A 45 6.95 17.06 5.98
CA ALA A 45 7.48 17.81 7.13
C ALA A 45 6.68 17.65 8.44
N ASN A 46 6.01 16.51 8.62
CA ASN A 46 5.26 16.17 9.85
C ASN A 46 4.09 17.12 10.20
N ALA A 47 3.57 17.86 9.22
CA ALA A 47 2.43 18.78 9.38
C ALA A 47 1.15 18.21 8.74
N ASP A 48 0.50 17.29 9.45
CA ASP A 48 -0.71 16.61 9.00
C ASP A 48 -1.99 17.46 9.17
N GLY A 49 -2.78 17.55 8.10
CA GLY A 49 -4.10 18.17 8.09
C GLY A 49 -4.09 19.69 7.90
N SER A 50 -5.23 20.24 7.47
CA SER A 50 -5.33 21.60 6.92
C SER A 50 -4.78 22.72 7.80
N THR A 51 -4.92 22.59 9.13
CA THR A 51 -4.42 23.58 10.09
C THR A 51 -2.90 23.52 10.24
N ALA A 52 -2.33 22.31 10.33
CA ALA A 52 -0.88 22.14 10.46
C ALA A 52 -0.19 22.55 9.14
N ILE A 53 -0.75 22.15 8.00
CA ILE A 53 -0.28 22.54 6.67
C ILE A 53 -0.19 24.07 6.55
N ALA A 54 -1.26 24.80 6.90
CA ALA A 54 -1.26 26.26 6.83
C ALA A 54 -0.22 26.91 7.76
N LYS A 55 0.01 26.35 8.97
CA LYS A 55 1.03 26.84 9.90
C LYS A 55 2.45 26.61 9.36
N TRP A 56 2.72 25.39 8.87
CA TRP A 56 4.01 25.04 8.25
C TRP A 56 4.30 25.94 7.04
N ALA A 57 3.29 26.17 6.20
CA ALA A 57 3.43 27.02 5.02
C ALA A 57 3.76 28.47 5.39
N LYS A 58 3.16 29.00 6.46
CA LYS A 58 3.45 30.36 6.92
C LYS A 58 4.87 30.49 7.50
N LEU A 59 5.36 29.46 8.19
CA LEU A 59 6.74 29.44 8.69
C LEU A 59 7.78 29.35 7.57
N ASN A 60 7.42 28.71 6.45
CA ASN A 60 8.28 28.52 5.28
C ASN A 60 7.94 29.48 4.13
N GLU A 61 7.28 30.61 4.41
CA GLU A 61 6.74 31.52 3.39
C GLU A 61 7.82 32.05 2.44
N PHE A 62 8.99 32.42 2.98
CA PHE A 62 10.11 32.93 2.18
C PHE A 62 10.56 31.89 1.14
N TRP A 63 10.75 30.65 1.58
CA TRP A 63 11.15 29.56 0.69
C TRP A 63 10.04 29.24 -0.33
N LEU A 64 8.79 29.15 0.10
CA LEU A 64 7.67 28.85 -0.79
C LEU A 64 7.50 29.90 -1.89
N LYS A 65 7.67 31.20 -1.58
CA LYS A 65 7.60 32.27 -2.58
C LYS A 65 8.73 32.25 -3.61
N ARG A 66 9.84 31.58 -3.31
CA ARG A 66 10.94 31.38 -4.26
C ARG A 66 10.63 30.32 -5.31
N HIS A 67 9.80 29.32 -4.95
CA HIS A 67 9.52 28.15 -5.80
C HIS A 67 8.11 28.11 -6.37
N LEU A 68 7.16 28.84 -5.78
CA LEU A 68 5.75 28.86 -6.17
C LEU A 68 5.31 30.29 -6.49
N ALA A 69 4.31 30.42 -7.36
CA ALA A 69 3.83 31.73 -7.80
C ALA A 69 3.10 32.51 -6.70
N LEU A 70 2.25 31.84 -5.91
CA LEU A 70 1.55 32.39 -4.73
C LEU A 70 1.01 33.82 -4.93
N PRO A 71 0.15 34.06 -5.93
CA PRO A 71 -0.28 35.42 -6.32
C PRO A 71 -0.98 36.19 -5.21
N ASN A 72 -1.55 35.49 -4.23
CA ASN A 72 -2.23 36.05 -3.06
C ASN A 72 -1.60 35.59 -1.74
N GLY A 73 -0.31 35.23 -1.75
CA GLY A 73 0.41 34.74 -0.58
C GLY A 73 0.00 33.33 -0.13
N ILE A 74 0.36 33.00 1.11
CA ILE A 74 0.17 31.67 1.69
C ILE A 74 -1.32 31.38 1.92
N PRO A 75 -1.86 30.25 1.40
CA PRO A 75 -3.24 29.88 1.62
C PRO A 75 -3.56 29.65 3.11
N GLY A 76 -4.76 30.07 3.53
CA GLY A 76 -5.27 29.79 4.86
C GLY A 76 -5.71 28.34 5.05
N LYS A 77 -5.90 27.92 6.32
CA LYS A 77 -6.37 26.56 6.68
C LYS A 77 -7.66 26.14 5.97
N ASP A 78 -8.55 27.10 5.70
CA ASP A 78 -9.85 26.82 5.07
C ASP A 78 -9.70 26.56 3.57
N THR A 79 -8.68 27.15 2.92
CA THR A 79 -8.32 26.86 1.53
C THR A 79 -7.84 25.41 1.39
N PHE A 80 -6.91 24.97 2.24
CA PHE A 80 -6.46 23.57 2.24
C PHE A 80 -7.59 22.60 2.54
N ARG A 81 -8.44 22.90 3.54
CA ARG A 81 -9.60 22.06 3.86
C ARG A 81 -10.54 21.93 2.67
N ARG A 82 -10.83 23.05 2.00
CA ARG A 82 -11.74 23.08 0.85
C ARG A 82 -11.17 22.32 -0.34
N VAL A 83 -9.89 22.54 -0.68
CA VAL A 83 -9.23 21.81 -1.78
C VAL A 83 -9.26 20.31 -1.50
N LEU A 84 -8.75 19.86 -0.35
CA LEU A 84 -8.73 18.43 -0.01
C LEU A 84 -10.13 17.82 0.08
N GLY A 85 -11.16 18.61 0.42
CA GLY A 85 -12.55 18.16 0.46
C GLY A 85 -13.27 18.11 -0.89
N LEU A 86 -12.79 18.83 -1.91
CA LEU A 86 -13.45 18.90 -3.21
C LEU A 86 -12.70 18.13 -4.31
N LEU A 87 -11.40 17.86 -4.12
CA LEU A 87 -10.60 17.10 -5.09
C LEU A 87 -11.17 15.71 -5.31
N ASN A 88 -11.38 15.35 -6.57
CA ASN A 88 -11.75 13.99 -6.95
C ASN A 88 -10.60 13.05 -6.58
N PRO A 89 -10.82 12.06 -5.68
CA PRO A 89 -9.74 11.19 -5.22
C PRO A 89 -9.09 10.34 -6.32
N GLY A 90 -9.87 9.89 -7.32
CA GLY A 90 -9.35 9.08 -8.42
C GLY A 90 -8.38 9.87 -9.29
N VAL A 91 -8.81 11.04 -9.77
CA VAL A 91 -7.95 11.91 -10.60
C VAL A 91 -6.72 12.38 -9.81
N PHE A 92 -6.89 12.69 -8.53
CA PHE A 92 -5.77 13.06 -7.65
C PHE A 92 -4.78 11.91 -7.51
N GLN A 93 -5.26 10.68 -7.36
CA GLN A 93 -4.43 9.48 -7.29
C GLN A 93 -3.62 9.25 -8.56
N GLU A 94 -4.25 9.37 -9.73
CA GLU A 94 -3.59 9.25 -11.04
C GLU A 94 -2.42 10.24 -11.21
N CYS A 95 -2.60 11.50 -10.80
CA CYS A 95 -1.54 12.50 -10.85
C CYS A 95 -0.28 12.05 -10.06
N PHE A 96 -0.47 11.49 -8.86
CA PHE A 96 0.66 11.00 -8.07
C PHE A 96 1.28 9.74 -8.64
N GLN A 97 0.48 8.85 -9.21
CA GLN A 97 0.99 7.62 -9.82
C GLN A 97 1.93 7.95 -10.98
N ARG A 98 1.53 8.87 -11.87
CA ARG A 98 2.39 9.38 -12.96
C ARG A 98 3.67 10.04 -12.42
N TRP A 99 3.57 10.75 -11.30
CA TRP A 99 4.75 11.33 -10.67
C TRP A 99 5.69 10.26 -10.12
N LEU A 100 5.18 9.25 -9.40
CA LEU A 100 6.00 8.14 -8.88
C LEU A 100 6.70 7.37 -10.00
N GLU A 101 5.99 7.08 -11.10
CA GLU A 101 6.55 6.43 -12.29
C GLU A 101 7.70 7.26 -12.89
N SER A 102 7.59 8.59 -12.88
CA SER A 102 8.63 9.48 -13.42
C SER A 102 9.89 9.59 -12.57
N LEU A 103 9.81 9.26 -11.28
CA LEU A 103 10.94 9.36 -10.36
C LEU A 103 11.92 8.18 -10.53
N ASP A 104 11.71 7.35 -11.56
CA ASP A 104 12.44 6.12 -11.83
C ASP A 104 12.58 5.27 -10.57
N VAL A 105 11.51 5.31 -9.73
CA VAL A 105 11.32 4.40 -8.63
C VAL A 105 10.88 3.06 -9.23
N SER A 106 11.75 2.55 -10.08
CA SER A 106 11.60 1.29 -10.74
C SER A 106 11.48 0.26 -9.65
N ALA A 107 10.30 -0.36 -9.60
CA ALA A 107 10.05 -1.53 -8.78
C ALA A 107 10.75 -2.78 -9.36
N ASP A 108 11.96 -2.58 -9.87
CA ASP A 108 12.84 -3.54 -10.49
C ASP A 108 14.23 -3.31 -9.90
N ASP A 109 14.52 -4.03 -8.83
CA ASP A 109 15.75 -3.96 -8.05
C ASP A 109 16.95 -4.63 -8.75
N GLY A 110 16.84 -4.90 -10.06
CA GLY A 110 17.82 -5.65 -10.83
C GLY A 110 18.00 -7.11 -10.36
N SER A 111 17.15 -7.60 -9.44
CA SER A 111 17.24 -8.98 -8.91
C SER A 111 16.57 -10.02 -9.82
N GLY A 112 15.95 -9.59 -10.92
CA GLY A 112 15.24 -10.48 -11.86
C GLY A 112 13.99 -11.15 -11.25
N GLY A 113 13.52 -10.66 -10.10
CA GLY A 113 12.33 -11.15 -9.42
C GLY A 113 11.07 -10.36 -9.81
N LYS A 114 9.96 -11.07 -10.02
CA LYS A 114 8.64 -10.45 -10.25
C LYS A 114 8.27 -9.46 -9.15
N ARG A 115 7.64 -8.34 -9.50
CA ARG A 115 7.09 -7.36 -8.55
C ARG A 115 6.08 -8.01 -7.61
N LEU A 116 6.16 -7.76 -6.30
CA LEU A 116 5.22 -8.31 -5.32
C LEU A 116 4.21 -7.25 -4.89
N VAL A 117 2.95 -7.44 -5.26
CA VAL A 117 1.87 -6.51 -4.92
C VAL A 117 0.98 -7.13 -3.85
N ALA A 118 0.98 -6.56 -2.66
CA ALA A 118 0.06 -6.93 -1.59
C ALA A 118 -1.18 -6.03 -1.64
N ILE A 119 -2.36 -6.64 -1.60
CA ILE A 119 -3.63 -5.94 -1.46
C ILE A 119 -4.21 -6.26 -0.09
N ASP A 120 -4.44 -5.23 0.71
CA ASP A 120 -5.02 -5.36 2.06
C ASP A 120 -5.87 -4.12 2.40
N GLY A 121 -6.84 -4.34 3.29
CA GLY A 121 -7.78 -3.34 3.76
C GLY A 121 -7.43 -2.79 5.14
N LYS A 122 -7.45 -1.46 5.30
CA LYS A 122 -7.30 -0.77 6.59
C LYS A 122 -8.51 0.10 6.92
N THR A 123 -9.03 -0.06 8.13
CA THR A 123 -10.07 0.81 8.68
C THR A 123 -9.46 2.02 9.38
N LEU A 124 -9.87 3.22 8.96
CA LEU A 124 -9.49 4.49 9.57
C LEU A 124 -10.36 4.76 10.81
N ARG A 125 -9.97 4.22 11.96
CA ARG A 125 -10.83 4.07 13.16
C ARG A 125 -11.58 5.33 13.61
N ARG A 126 -10.96 6.51 13.58
CA ARG A 126 -11.55 7.77 14.04
C ARG A 126 -12.12 8.69 12.95
N SER A 127 -12.25 8.17 11.72
CA SER A 127 -12.85 8.88 10.59
C SER A 127 -14.38 8.88 10.56
N HIS A 128 -15.03 8.19 11.51
CA HIS A 128 -16.48 8.10 11.61
C HIS A 128 -17.13 9.48 11.83
N ASP A 129 -18.32 9.66 11.29
CA ASP A 129 -19.12 10.86 11.45
C ASP A 129 -20.54 10.52 11.94
N LYS A 130 -20.68 10.46 13.27
CA LYS A 130 -21.97 10.18 13.92
C LYS A 130 -23.06 11.18 13.54
N ARG A 131 -22.70 12.44 13.24
CA ARG A 131 -23.69 13.48 12.88
C ARG A 131 -24.36 13.17 11.55
N ASN A 132 -23.62 12.58 10.63
CA ASN A 132 -24.09 12.21 9.30
C ASN A 132 -24.40 10.71 9.16
N GLY A 133 -24.43 9.96 10.27
CA GLY A 133 -24.69 8.51 10.27
C GLY A 133 -23.60 7.65 9.63
N LEU A 134 -22.39 8.19 9.44
CA LEU A 134 -21.32 7.52 8.71
C LEU A 134 -20.38 6.76 9.64
N GLY A 135 -20.17 5.46 9.37
CA GLY A 135 -19.18 4.61 10.04
C GLY A 135 -17.73 5.00 9.70
N ALA A 136 -16.77 4.31 10.33
CA ALA A 136 -15.35 4.50 10.02
C ALA A 136 -15.08 4.10 8.56
N MET A 137 -14.36 4.96 7.82
CA MET A 137 -13.95 4.67 6.45
C MET A 137 -12.99 3.48 6.43
N HIS A 138 -13.17 2.62 5.44
CA HIS A 138 -12.28 1.52 5.15
C HIS A 138 -11.55 1.80 3.82
N ILE A 139 -10.27 1.47 3.71
CA ILE A 139 -9.45 1.72 2.51
C ILE A 139 -8.72 0.44 2.14
N VAL A 140 -8.99 -0.05 0.93
CA VAL A 140 -8.24 -1.14 0.30
C VAL A 140 -7.07 -0.54 -0.44
N SER A 141 -5.86 -1.03 -0.18
CA SER A 141 -4.63 -0.47 -0.75
C SER A 141 -3.84 -1.54 -1.48
N ALA A 142 -3.26 -1.18 -2.63
CA ALA A 142 -2.28 -1.98 -3.35
C ALA A 142 -0.88 -1.43 -3.06
N TRP A 143 0.00 -2.28 -2.55
CA TRP A 143 1.32 -1.92 -2.07
C TRP A 143 2.37 -2.85 -2.67
N ALA A 144 3.36 -2.27 -3.35
CA ALA A 144 4.52 -3.01 -3.81
C ALA A 144 5.47 -3.25 -2.63
N SER A 145 5.25 -4.32 -1.88
CA SER A 145 5.91 -4.58 -0.59
C SER A 145 7.43 -4.58 -0.66
N ASN A 146 7.99 -5.13 -1.74
CA ASN A 146 9.44 -5.19 -1.96
C ASN A 146 10.09 -3.82 -2.23
N HIS A 147 9.31 -2.86 -2.73
CA HIS A 147 9.82 -1.52 -3.06
C HIS A 147 9.35 -0.45 -2.09
N GLY A 148 8.33 -0.74 -1.28
CA GLY A 148 7.78 0.23 -0.36
C GLY A 148 7.05 1.39 -1.06
N ILE A 149 6.32 1.08 -2.13
CA ILE A 149 5.59 2.05 -2.95
C ILE A 149 4.09 1.74 -2.95
N THR A 150 3.28 2.78 -2.85
CA THR A 150 1.83 2.69 -3.04
C THR A 150 1.48 2.71 -4.52
N LEU A 151 0.72 1.71 -4.98
CA LEU A 151 0.27 1.63 -6.37
C LEU A 151 -1.13 2.22 -6.53
N GLY A 152 -1.97 2.08 -5.50
CA GLY A 152 -3.31 2.66 -5.54
C GLY A 152 -4.11 2.37 -4.28
N GLN A 153 -5.23 3.05 -4.13
CA GLN A 153 -6.21 2.76 -3.10
C GLN A 153 -7.65 2.95 -3.58
N VAL A 154 -8.59 2.23 -2.94
CA VAL A 154 -10.03 2.41 -3.12
C VAL A 154 -10.67 2.49 -1.74
N ALA A 155 -11.48 3.53 -1.52
CA ALA A 155 -12.21 3.71 -0.27
C ALA A 155 -13.55 2.94 -0.32
N THR A 156 -13.90 2.30 0.79
CA THR A 156 -15.19 1.65 1.01
C THR A 156 -15.81 2.10 2.33
N GLU A 157 -17.12 1.93 2.44
CA GLU A 157 -17.85 2.28 3.67
C GLU A 157 -17.63 1.26 4.78
N GLU A 158 -17.44 0.00 4.41
CA GLU A 158 -17.29 -1.13 5.33
C GLU A 158 -16.24 -2.12 4.82
N LYS A 159 -15.74 -2.95 5.74
CA LYS A 159 -14.79 -4.03 5.43
C LYS A 159 -15.39 -5.10 4.50
N SER A 160 -16.67 -5.41 4.66
CA SER A 160 -17.45 -6.32 3.80
C SER A 160 -17.37 -5.94 2.31
N ASN A 161 -17.17 -4.66 2.01
CA ASN A 161 -17.13 -4.13 0.65
C ASN A 161 -15.74 -4.30 -0.02
N GLU A 162 -14.74 -4.87 0.67
CA GLU A 162 -13.42 -5.21 0.09
C GLU A 162 -13.56 -6.04 -1.19
N ILE A 163 -14.51 -6.98 -1.22
CA ILE A 163 -14.78 -7.87 -2.37
C ILE A 163 -15.09 -7.06 -3.65
N THR A 164 -15.75 -5.92 -3.51
CA THR A 164 -16.10 -5.03 -4.64
C THR A 164 -15.03 -4.00 -4.95
N ALA A 165 -14.21 -3.64 -3.96
CA ALA A 165 -13.15 -2.64 -4.13
C ALA A 165 -11.88 -3.21 -4.76
N ILE A 166 -11.54 -4.48 -4.49
CA ILE A 166 -10.37 -5.12 -5.08
C ILE A 166 -10.44 -5.13 -6.61
N PRO A 167 -11.57 -5.52 -7.27
CA PRO A 167 -11.69 -5.42 -8.71
C PRO A 167 -11.45 -4.02 -9.27
N GLN A 168 -12.01 -2.98 -8.64
CA GLN A 168 -11.79 -1.58 -9.05
C GLN A 168 -10.33 -1.17 -8.88
N LEU A 169 -9.69 -1.63 -7.81
CA LEU A 169 -8.28 -1.37 -7.56
C LEU A 169 -7.37 -2.06 -8.60
N LEU A 170 -7.75 -3.26 -9.07
CA LEU A 170 -7.04 -3.97 -10.13
C LEU A 170 -7.22 -3.35 -11.52
N GLU A 171 -8.23 -2.50 -11.73
CA GLU A 171 -8.42 -1.74 -12.98
C GLU A 171 -7.50 -0.52 -13.08
N ILE A 172 -7.08 0.02 -11.93
CA ILE A 172 -6.27 1.26 -11.88
C ILE A 172 -4.77 1.01 -11.67
N ILE A 173 -4.38 -0.20 -11.27
CA ILE A 173 -2.97 -0.57 -11.09
C ILE A 173 -2.49 -1.50 -12.19
N ASP A 174 -1.22 -1.36 -12.56
CA ASP A 174 -0.55 -2.31 -13.43
C ASP A 174 -0.09 -3.54 -12.64
N VAL A 175 -0.57 -4.72 -13.05
CA VAL A 175 -0.23 -6.03 -12.49
C VAL A 175 0.54 -6.91 -13.46
N GLU A 176 0.93 -6.39 -14.62
CA GLU A 176 1.69 -7.14 -15.60
C GLU A 176 3.01 -7.64 -14.99
N ASP A 177 3.27 -8.93 -15.17
CA ASP A 177 4.41 -9.66 -14.58
C ASP A 177 4.59 -9.52 -13.05
N ALA A 178 3.53 -9.13 -12.34
CA ALA A 178 3.54 -9.04 -10.87
C ALA A 178 2.96 -10.31 -10.22
N ILE A 179 3.30 -10.55 -8.95
CA ILE A 179 2.63 -11.53 -8.09
C ILE A 179 1.74 -10.75 -7.11
N VAL A 180 0.43 -10.88 -7.28
CA VAL A 180 -0.58 -10.26 -6.44
C VAL A 180 -0.92 -11.18 -5.27
N THR A 181 -0.86 -10.66 -4.05
CA THR A 181 -1.19 -11.38 -2.83
C THR A 181 -2.36 -10.72 -2.13
N ILE A 182 -3.36 -11.51 -1.75
CA ILE A 182 -4.59 -10.99 -1.16
C ILE A 182 -5.00 -11.86 0.02
N ASP A 183 -5.60 -11.21 0.99
CA ASP A 183 -6.14 -11.82 2.18
C ASP A 183 -7.32 -12.79 1.83
N PRO A 184 -7.80 -13.56 2.82
CA PRO A 184 -8.90 -14.49 2.60
C PRO A 184 -10.24 -13.86 2.23
N ALA A 185 -10.46 -12.57 2.53
CA ALA A 185 -11.70 -11.89 2.15
C ALA A 185 -11.74 -11.66 0.62
N GLY A 186 -10.60 -11.30 0.04
CA GLY A 186 -10.42 -11.14 -1.41
C GLY A 186 -10.16 -12.42 -2.20
N CYS A 187 -10.16 -13.59 -1.56
CA CYS A 187 -9.97 -14.88 -2.23
C CYS A 187 -11.21 -15.26 -3.06
N GLN A 188 -11.34 -14.70 -4.26
CA GLN A 188 -12.50 -14.88 -5.13
C GLN A 188 -12.08 -15.27 -6.56
N LYS A 189 -12.93 -16.06 -7.23
CA LYS A 189 -12.68 -16.59 -8.58
C LYS A 189 -12.59 -15.47 -9.63
N ASN A 190 -13.44 -14.45 -9.53
CA ASN A 190 -13.42 -13.29 -10.43
C ASN A 190 -12.13 -12.46 -10.27
N ILE A 191 -11.68 -12.23 -9.03
CA ILE A 191 -10.44 -11.51 -8.73
C ILE A 191 -9.22 -12.27 -9.30
N ALA A 192 -9.15 -13.59 -9.08
CA ALA A 192 -8.13 -14.44 -9.69
C ALA A 192 -8.14 -14.34 -11.23
N ALA A 193 -9.32 -14.36 -11.84
CA ALA A 193 -9.46 -14.22 -13.27
C ALA A 193 -9.05 -12.86 -13.81
N GLN A 194 -9.26 -11.78 -13.06
CA GLN A 194 -8.86 -10.42 -13.42
C GLN A 194 -7.33 -10.27 -13.35
N ILE A 195 -6.68 -10.77 -12.29
CA ILE A 195 -5.22 -10.73 -12.15
C ILE A 195 -4.55 -11.44 -13.33
N VAL A 196 -5.02 -12.64 -13.68
CA VAL A 196 -4.48 -13.41 -14.82
C VAL A 196 -4.76 -12.72 -16.16
N GLN A 197 -5.87 -12.00 -16.29
CA GLN A 197 -6.17 -11.21 -17.51
C GLN A 197 -5.23 -10.01 -17.67
N GLY A 198 -4.83 -9.39 -16.56
CA GLY A 198 -3.82 -8.33 -16.54
C GLY A 198 -2.38 -8.83 -16.66
N GLY A 199 -2.13 -10.10 -16.97
CA GLY A 199 -0.78 -10.66 -17.12
C GLY A 199 -0.05 -10.96 -15.80
N GLY A 200 -0.72 -10.81 -14.66
CA GLY A 200 -0.16 -11.09 -13.34
C GLY A 200 -0.35 -12.54 -12.89
N ASP A 201 0.43 -12.92 -11.88
CA ASP A 201 0.25 -14.14 -11.10
C ASP A 201 -0.39 -13.81 -9.74
N TYR A 202 -1.02 -14.79 -9.08
CA TYR A 202 -1.62 -14.60 -7.77
C TYR A 202 -1.18 -15.65 -6.73
N VAL A 203 -1.24 -15.24 -5.47
CA VAL A 203 -1.24 -16.11 -4.28
C VAL A 203 -2.34 -15.62 -3.34
N LEU A 204 -3.45 -16.36 -3.27
CA LEU A 204 -4.63 -15.96 -2.50
C LEU A 204 -4.75 -16.84 -1.26
N ALA A 205 -4.93 -16.22 -0.10
CA ALA A 205 -5.11 -16.95 1.15
C ALA A 205 -6.47 -17.65 1.18
N LEU A 206 -6.49 -18.94 1.51
CA LEU A 206 -7.67 -19.79 1.51
C LEU A 206 -8.15 -20.01 2.95
N LYS A 207 -9.44 -19.75 3.20
CA LYS A 207 -10.13 -20.01 4.48
C LYS A 207 -11.43 -20.79 4.24
N GLY A 208 -12.10 -21.14 5.34
CA GLY A 208 -13.33 -21.95 5.33
C GLY A 208 -14.51 -21.36 4.54
N ASN A 209 -14.47 -20.07 4.19
CA ASN A 209 -15.46 -19.45 3.30
C ASN A 209 -15.47 -20.04 1.88
N GLN A 210 -14.43 -20.77 1.47
CA GLN A 210 -14.35 -21.44 0.17
C GLN A 210 -14.85 -22.89 0.18
N GLY A 211 -15.47 -23.34 1.29
CA GLY A 211 -16.14 -24.63 1.41
C GLY A 211 -15.26 -25.81 1.03
N LYS A 212 -15.74 -26.65 0.11
CA LYS A 212 -15.09 -27.92 -0.27
C LYS A 212 -13.66 -27.76 -0.78
N LEU A 213 -13.34 -26.65 -1.46
CA LEU A 213 -11.98 -26.38 -1.89
C LEU A 213 -11.01 -26.26 -0.71
N PHE A 214 -11.44 -25.57 0.35
CA PHE A 214 -10.65 -25.45 1.57
C PHE A 214 -10.46 -26.81 2.25
N ASP A 215 -11.52 -27.61 2.33
CA ASP A 215 -11.47 -28.93 2.94
C ASP A 215 -10.53 -29.87 2.18
N ASP A 216 -10.59 -29.88 0.84
CA ASP A 216 -9.69 -30.67 0.00
C ASP A 216 -8.21 -30.29 0.21
N VAL A 217 -7.91 -28.98 0.14
CA VAL A 217 -6.53 -28.48 0.31
C VAL A 217 -6.02 -28.79 1.70
N ARG A 218 -6.86 -28.57 2.72
CA ARG A 218 -6.53 -28.89 4.11
C ARG A 218 -6.28 -30.39 4.29
N LEU A 219 -7.12 -31.24 3.72
CA LEU A 219 -6.98 -32.70 3.82
C LEU A 219 -5.67 -33.15 3.18
N LEU A 220 -5.41 -32.72 1.94
CA LEU A 220 -4.18 -33.02 1.20
C LEU A 220 -2.91 -32.65 1.96
N MET A 221 -2.86 -31.42 2.47
CA MET A 221 -1.70 -30.93 3.21
C MET A 221 -1.53 -31.69 4.54
N ASN A 222 -2.62 -31.97 5.26
CA ASN A 222 -2.54 -32.73 6.51
C ASN A 222 -2.12 -34.19 6.29
N CYS A 223 -2.57 -34.82 5.20
CA CYS A 223 -2.11 -36.16 4.83
C CYS A 223 -0.60 -36.18 4.59
N TYR A 224 -0.08 -35.19 3.86
CA TYR A 224 1.36 -35.04 3.68
C TYR A 224 2.12 -34.83 5.00
N PHE A 225 1.63 -33.93 5.86
CA PHE A 225 2.26 -33.64 7.15
C PHE A 225 2.33 -34.87 8.07
N ARG A 226 1.34 -35.78 7.98
CA ARG A 226 1.31 -37.01 8.78
C ARG A 226 2.16 -38.13 8.19
N ASN A 227 2.10 -38.32 6.87
CA ASN A 227 2.62 -39.52 6.22
C ASN A 227 4.02 -39.31 5.63
N GLY A 228 4.55 -38.07 5.63
CA GLY A 228 5.87 -37.72 5.09
C GLY A 228 6.02 -37.94 3.58
N SER A 229 4.95 -38.33 2.91
CA SER A 229 4.91 -38.64 1.49
C SER A 229 3.57 -38.20 0.91
N ALA A 230 3.63 -37.68 -0.30
CA ALA A 230 2.45 -37.42 -1.12
C ALA A 230 2.71 -38.05 -2.49
N ASP A 231 1.66 -38.51 -3.15
CA ASP A 231 1.73 -39.04 -4.52
C ASP A 231 2.21 -37.98 -5.53
N CYS A 232 2.25 -36.71 -5.12
CA CYS A 232 2.69 -35.58 -5.94
C CYS A 232 3.95 -34.93 -5.36
N PRO A 233 4.92 -34.53 -6.21
CA PRO A 233 6.10 -33.80 -5.77
C PRO A 233 5.77 -32.47 -5.06
N ILE A 234 6.27 -32.31 -3.84
CA ILE A 234 6.12 -31.09 -3.04
C ILE A 234 7.41 -30.28 -3.06
N SER A 235 7.28 -28.97 -3.22
CA SER A 235 8.37 -28.04 -2.95
C SER A 235 8.25 -27.58 -1.51
N HIS A 236 9.35 -27.69 -0.77
CA HIS A 236 9.44 -27.34 0.64
C HIS A 236 10.53 -26.29 0.82
N TYR A 237 10.23 -25.26 1.61
CA TYR A 237 11.18 -24.20 1.95
C TYR A 237 10.98 -23.81 3.41
N VAL A 238 12.07 -23.64 4.15
CA VAL A 238 12.06 -23.38 5.59
C VAL A 238 12.87 -22.13 5.87
N GLU A 239 12.35 -21.29 6.75
CA GLU A 239 13.07 -20.16 7.32
C GLU A 239 12.87 -20.15 8.82
N ALA A 240 13.97 -20.02 9.55
CA ALA A 240 13.96 -19.82 10.98
C ALA A 240 14.45 -18.39 11.28
N GLU A 241 13.73 -17.70 12.17
CA GLU A 241 14.11 -16.39 12.68
C GLU A 241 14.24 -16.47 14.19
N GLU A 242 15.34 -15.93 14.71
CA GLU A 242 15.57 -15.75 16.14
C GLU A 242 15.46 -14.25 16.47
N GLY A 243 14.48 -13.89 17.31
CA GLY A 243 14.22 -12.49 17.64
C GLY A 243 13.54 -12.34 19.00
N HIS A 244 14.02 -11.40 19.81
CA HIS A 244 13.49 -11.10 21.16
C HIS A 244 13.34 -12.35 22.06
N GLY A 245 14.29 -13.28 21.98
CA GLY A 245 14.28 -14.53 22.77
C GLY A 245 13.27 -15.58 22.30
N ARG A 246 12.67 -15.42 21.11
CA ARG A 246 11.77 -16.39 20.48
C ARG A 246 12.40 -16.94 19.21
N VAL A 247 12.36 -18.27 19.07
CA VAL A 247 12.65 -18.94 17.80
C VAL A 247 11.30 -19.15 17.10
N GLU A 248 11.14 -18.53 15.94
CA GLU A 248 10.00 -18.76 15.05
C GLU A 248 10.48 -19.46 13.80
N GLU A 249 9.93 -20.65 13.54
CA GLU A 249 10.18 -21.38 12.31
C GLU A 249 8.95 -21.27 11.40
N ARG A 250 9.20 -21.03 10.12
CA ARG A 250 8.16 -20.97 9.09
C ARG A 250 8.50 -21.95 7.99
N GLN A 251 7.58 -22.88 7.75
CA GLN A 251 7.69 -23.90 6.73
C GLN A 251 6.66 -23.63 5.64
N TYR A 252 7.11 -23.68 4.39
CA TYR A 252 6.30 -23.41 3.22
C TYR A 252 6.25 -24.64 2.33
N TYR A 253 5.03 -25.05 2.00
CA TYR A 253 4.75 -26.22 1.19
C TYR A 253 3.97 -25.79 -0.04
N GLN A 254 4.40 -26.24 -1.22
CA GLN A 254 3.70 -25.98 -2.47
C GLN A 254 3.66 -27.24 -3.33
N MET A 255 2.49 -27.60 -3.82
CA MET A 255 2.28 -28.72 -4.72
C MET A 255 1.43 -28.30 -5.92
N THR A 256 1.52 -29.06 -7.00
CA THR A 256 0.61 -28.92 -8.13
C THR A 256 -0.82 -29.18 -7.66
N ALA A 257 -1.75 -28.31 -8.06
CA ALA A 257 -3.17 -28.51 -7.77
C ALA A 257 -3.63 -29.83 -8.43
N PRO A 258 -4.25 -30.79 -7.69
CA PRO A 258 -4.76 -32.02 -8.28
C PRO A 258 -5.93 -31.78 -9.25
N SER A 259 -6.12 -32.66 -10.23
CA SER A 259 -7.20 -32.50 -11.24
C SER A 259 -8.60 -32.60 -10.65
N TRP A 260 -8.75 -33.40 -9.59
CA TRP A 260 -10.01 -33.64 -8.90
C TRP A 260 -10.38 -32.59 -7.85
N LEU A 261 -9.55 -31.56 -7.65
CA LEU A 261 -9.78 -30.51 -6.66
C LEU A 261 -11.10 -29.77 -6.93
N HIS A 262 -11.97 -29.65 -5.93
CA HIS A 262 -13.29 -29.04 -6.11
C HIS A 262 -13.21 -27.60 -6.65
N GLY A 263 -13.95 -27.34 -7.72
CA GLY A 263 -14.03 -26.01 -8.33
C GLY A 263 -12.75 -25.57 -9.04
N ARG A 264 -11.74 -26.44 -9.23
CA ARG A 264 -10.46 -26.10 -9.87
C ARG A 264 -10.63 -25.38 -11.21
N SER A 265 -11.53 -25.86 -12.07
CA SER A 265 -11.79 -25.28 -13.40
C SER A 265 -12.32 -23.85 -13.34
N GLU A 266 -12.92 -23.45 -12.21
CA GLU A 266 -13.45 -22.11 -11.99
C GLU A 266 -12.37 -21.10 -11.58
N TRP A 267 -11.19 -21.58 -11.16
CA TRP A 267 -10.04 -20.74 -10.82
C TRP A 267 -9.12 -20.59 -12.03
N LYS A 268 -9.32 -19.49 -12.76
CA LYS A 268 -8.52 -19.17 -13.95
C LYS A 268 -7.02 -19.15 -13.59
N GLY A 269 -6.23 -19.95 -14.30
CA GLY A 269 -4.79 -19.98 -14.12
C GLY A 269 -4.30 -20.74 -12.89
N LEU A 270 -5.16 -21.43 -12.13
CA LEU A 270 -4.75 -22.22 -10.95
C LEU A 270 -3.76 -23.34 -11.33
N LYS A 271 -2.52 -23.22 -10.83
CA LYS A 271 -1.45 -24.19 -11.05
C LYS A 271 -1.08 -24.95 -9.78
N THR A 272 -1.04 -24.27 -8.64
CA THR A 272 -0.55 -24.84 -7.39
C THR A 272 -1.46 -24.52 -6.20
N ILE A 273 -1.39 -25.37 -5.19
CA ILE A 273 -1.93 -25.13 -3.84
C ILE A 273 -0.76 -25.16 -2.86
N GLY A 274 -0.90 -24.44 -1.75
CA GLY A 274 0.18 -24.34 -0.78
C GLY A 274 -0.29 -24.20 0.65
N ALA A 275 0.64 -24.42 1.58
CA ALA A 275 0.47 -24.20 3.00
C ALA A 275 1.68 -23.45 3.57
N ALA A 276 1.42 -22.52 4.47
CA ALA A 276 2.43 -21.89 5.30
C ALA A 276 2.15 -22.27 6.76
N VAL A 277 3.10 -22.97 7.37
CA VAL A 277 3.05 -23.42 8.75
C VAL A 277 4.00 -22.54 9.56
N ARG A 278 3.46 -21.81 10.54
CA ARG A 278 4.26 -21.08 11.53
C ARG A 278 4.33 -21.93 12.79
N ILE A 279 5.53 -22.18 13.27
CA ILE A 279 5.84 -22.90 14.50
C ILE A 279 6.47 -21.91 15.46
N TYR A 280 5.91 -21.79 16.67
CA TYR A 280 6.39 -20.84 17.68
C TYR A 280 6.21 -21.41 19.08
N SER A 281 7.02 -20.94 20.03
CA SER A 281 6.88 -21.29 21.45
C SER A 281 6.20 -20.16 22.22
N GLU A 282 5.20 -20.50 23.02
CA GLU A 282 4.51 -19.59 23.93
C GLU A 282 4.37 -20.29 25.29
N ASP A 283 4.91 -19.68 26.34
CA ASP A 283 4.96 -20.24 27.70
C ASP A 283 5.63 -21.64 27.78
N GLY A 284 6.64 -21.89 26.94
CA GLY A 284 7.34 -23.18 26.85
C GLY A 284 6.57 -24.26 26.09
N VAL A 285 5.36 -23.95 25.57
CA VAL A 285 4.56 -24.86 24.76
C VAL A 285 4.72 -24.51 23.28
N GLN A 286 5.11 -25.50 22.47
CA GLN A 286 5.18 -25.36 21.03
C GLN A 286 3.76 -25.32 20.44
N LYS A 287 3.46 -24.26 19.71
CA LYS A 287 2.20 -24.06 18.98
C LYS A 287 2.50 -23.97 17.49
N SER A 288 1.52 -24.37 16.68
CA SER A 288 1.59 -24.24 15.23
C SER A 288 0.31 -23.61 14.67
N ALA A 289 0.47 -22.77 13.65
CA ALA A 289 -0.62 -22.16 12.92
C ALA A 289 -0.40 -22.38 11.42
N THR A 290 -1.38 -23.02 10.77
CA THR A 290 -1.31 -23.33 9.34
C THR A 290 -2.28 -22.44 8.56
N ARG A 291 -1.79 -21.87 7.46
CA ARG A 291 -2.59 -21.12 6.48
C ARG A 291 -2.48 -21.78 5.12
N TYR A 292 -3.59 -21.88 4.40
CA TYR A 292 -3.66 -22.51 3.08
C TYR A 292 -3.77 -21.46 1.99
N TYR A 293 -3.37 -21.81 0.77
CA TYR A 293 -3.32 -20.88 -0.36
C TYR A 293 -3.65 -21.58 -1.68
N VAL A 294 -4.22 -20.81 -2.60
CA VAL A 294 -4.33 -21.17 -4.03
C VAL A 294 -3.46 -20.21 -4.84
N SER A 295 -2.81 -20.70 -5.91
CA SER A 295 -1.86 -19.89 -6.66
C SER A 295 -1.80 -20.23 -8.16
N SER A 296 -1.61 -19.20 -8.98
CA SER A 296 -1.26 -19.37 -10.40
C SER A 296 0.23 -19.63 -10.64
N LEU A 297 1.06 -19.54 -9.60
CA LEU A 297 2.50 -19.77 -9.71
C LEU A 297 2.79 -21.24 -10.00
N ARG A 298 3.84 -21.47 -10.79
CA ARG A 298 4.45 -22.80 -10.90
C ARG A 298 5.13 -23.14 -9.56
N ARG A 299 5.37 -24.44 -9.36
CA ARG A 299 5.99 -24.95 -8.13
C ARG A 299 7.41 -24.40 -7.97
N ASN A 300 7.58 -23.47 -7.02
CA ASN A 300 8.82 -22.86 -6.58
C ASN A 300 8.64 -22.41 -5.12
N GLY A 301 9.04 -23.26 -4.17
CA GLY A 301 8.82 -23.04 -2.75
C GLY A 301 9.41 -21.74 -2.22
N LYS A 302 10.56 -21.29 -2.74
CA LYS A 302 11.17 -20.01 -2.37
C LYS A 302 10.31 -18.83 -2.84
N GLN A 303 9.91 -18.81 -4.11
CA GLN A 303 9.05 -17.74 -4.64
C GLN A 303 7.70 -17.69 -3.93
N PHE A 304 7.09 -18.84 -3.67
CA PHE A 304 5.86 -18.94 -2.90
C PHE A 304 6.03 -18.43 -1.47
N ALA A 305 7.10 -18.82 -0.78
CA ALA A 305 7.41 -18.33 0.56
C ALA A 305 7.60 -16.81 0.57
N THR A 306 8.36 -16.27 -0.38
CA THR A 306 8.57 -14.83 -0.53
C THR A 306 7.25 -14.09 -0.76
N ALA A 307 6.37 -14.59 -1.63
CA ALA A 307 5.05 -13.99 -1.85
C ALA A 307 4.21 -13.99 -0.56
N VAL A 308 4.10 -15.14 0.12
CA VAL A 308 3.35 -15.25 1.37
C VAL A 308 3.91 -14.32 2.45
N ARG A 309 5.24 -14.28 2.64
CA ARG A 309 5.93 -13.37 3.58
C ARG A 309 5.63 -11.91 3.29
N ASN A 310 5.75 -11.50 2.02
CA ASN A 310 5.56 -10.12 1.61
C ASN A 310 4.11 -9.66 1.76
N HIS A 311 3.13 -10.56 1.67
CA HIS A 311 1.77 -10.24 2.04
C HIS A 311 1.68 -9.75 3.49
N TRP A 312 2.22 -10.50 4.46
CA TRP A 312 2.24 -10.07 5.88
C TRP A 312 3.01 -8.77 6.11
N SER A 313 3.99 -8.48 5.26
CA SER A 313 4.75 -7.24 5.37
C SER A 313 3.88 -5.99 5.12
N ILE A 314 2.70 -6.07 4.49
CA ILE A 314 1.83 -4.90 4.31
C ILE A 314 1.34 -4.35 5.65
N GLU A 315 1.00 -5.22 6.61
CA GLU A 315 0.56 -4.81 7.94
C GLU A 315 1.66 -4.01 8.65
N ASN A 316 2.93 -4.42 8.52
CA ASN A 316 4.05 -3.77 9.19
C ASN A 316 4.60 -2.57 8.41
N THR A 317 4.83 -2.73 7.11
CA THR A 317 5.55 -1.76 6.27
C THR A 317 4.66 -0.63 5.77
N LEU A 318 3.34 -0.85 5.73
CA LEU A 318 2.35 0.15 5.32
C LEU A 318 1.43 0.53 6.47
N HIS A 319 0.60 -0.38 6.97
CA HIS A 319 -0.47 -0.05 7.92
C HIS A 319 0.06 0.46 9.27
N TRP A 320 0.99 -0.27 9.89
CA TRP A 320 1.66 0.15 11.10
C TRP A 320 2.51 1.41 10.89
N SER A 321 3.17 1.51 9.73
CA SER A 321 3.93 2.71 9.38
C SER A 321 3.03 3.95 9.27
N LEU A 322 1.83 3.83 8.72
CA LEU A 322 0.84 4.91 8.67
C LEU A 322 0.35 5.29 10.07
N ASP A 323 0.09 4.31 10.93
CA ASP A 323 -0.36 4.56 12.29
C ASP A 323 0.71 5.20 13.16
N MET A 324 1.93 4.68 13.15
CA MET A 324 3.00 5.21 14.00
C MET A 324 3.60 6.49 13.45
N THR A 325 3.74 6.59 12.13
CA THR A 325 4.40 7.75 11.52
C THR A 325 3.42 8.91 11.36
N PHE A 326 2.18 8.67 10.92
CA PHE A 326 1.21 9.72 10.59
C PHE A 326 0.04 9.81 11.57
N ARG A 327 -0.01 8.94 12.59
CA ARG A 327 -1.13 8.84 13.54
C ARG A 327 -2.47 8.71 12.81
N GLU A 328 -2.48 7.92 11.73
CA GLU A 328 -3.60 7.83 10.81
C GLU A 328 -4.89 7.36 11.53
N ASP A 329 -4.79 6.31 12.36
CA ASP A 329 -5.89 5.83 13.19
C ASP A 329 -6.46 6.89 14.18
N GLU A 330 -5.64 7.86 14.59
CA GLU A 330 -6.04 8.91 15.51
C GLU A 330 -6.66 10.12 14.82
N SER A 331 -6.49 10.23 13.49
CA SER A 331 -6.99 11.32 12.67
C SER A 331 -8.50 11.46 12.79
N ARG A 332 -8.97 12.68 13.10
CA ARG A 332 -10.39 13.03 13.25
C ARG A 332 -10.96 13.78 12.04
N VAL A 333 -10.33 13.66 10.88
CA VAL A 333 -10.90 14.16 9.63
C VAL A 333 -12.08 13.26 9.27
N ARG A 334 -13.27 13.86 9.22
CA ARG A 334 -14.55 13.14 9.03
C ARG A 334 -15.13 13.30 7.63
N HIS A 335 -14.78 14.38 6.94
CA HIS A 335 -15.24 14.62 5.58
C HIS A 335 -14.65 13.57 4.63
N ARG A 336 -15.49 12.70 4.05
CA ARG A 336 -15.08 11.49 3.31
C ARG A 336 -13.98 11.77 2.27
N THR A 337 -14.22 12.71 1.36
CA THR A 337 -13.26 13.09 0.32
C THR A 337 -11.94 13.58 0.89
N SER A 338 -11.99 14.37 1.97
CA SER A 338 -10.77 14.87 2.64
C SER A 338 -10.00 13.76 3.32
N THR A 339 -10.71 12.81 3.94
CA THR A 339 -10.11 11.64 4.58
C THR A 339 -9.40 10.76 3.57
N GLN A 340 -10.05 10.49 2.42
CA GLN A 340 -9.46 9.69 1.34
C GLN A 340 -8.23 10.37 0.73
N ASN A 341 -8.34 11.66 0.36
CA ASN A 341 -7.22 12.44 -0.19
C ASN A 341 -6.05 12.56 0.80
N LEU A 342 -6.34 12.71 2.10
CA LEU A 342 -5.29 12.76 3.12
C LEU A 342 -4.63 11.38 3.32
N SER A 343 -5.40 10.29 3.30
CA SER A 343 -4.82 8.95 3.37
C SER A 343 -3.92 8.68 2.16
N TRP A 344 -4.34 9.11 0.96
CA TRP A 344 -3.50 9.03 -0.23
C TRP A 344 -2.19 9.82 -0.07
N LEU A 345 -2.26 11.08 0.38
CA LEU A 345 -1.09 11.92 0.63
C LEU A 345 -0.10 11.28 1.61
N ARG A 346 -0.60 10.61 2.66
CA ARG A 346 0.24 9.92 3.65
C ARG A 346 0.95 8.70 3.05
N ARG A 347 0.24 7.89 2.27
CA ARG A 347 0.81 6.72 1.57
C ARG A 347 1.84 7.13 0.54
N PHE A 348 1.54 8.18 -0.21
CA PHE A 348 2.48 8.79 -1.14
C PHE A 348 3.74 9.29 -0.42
N THR A 349 3.57 10.07 0.65
CA THR A 349 4.68 10.58 1.47
C THR A 349 5.51 9.44 2.06
N LEU A 350 4.87 8.37 2.53
CA LEU A 350 5.56 7.18 3.03
C LEU A 350 6.39 6.52 1.93
N SER A 351 5.88 6.48 0.69
CA SER A 351 6.61 5.94 -0.46
C SER A 351 7.89 6.73 -0.71
N LEU A 352 7.81 8.07 -0.79
CA LEU A 352 8.99 8.93 -0.96
C LEU A 352 10.03 8.75 0.18
N ILE A 353 9.56 8.70 1.42
CA ILE A 353 10.43 8.51 2.60
C ILE A 353 11.17 7.17 2.55
N LYS A 354 10.50 6.12 2.07
CA LYS A 354 11.07 4.78 1.91
C LYS A 354 12.08 4.71 0.78
N GLN A 355 11.91 5.50 -0.29
CA GLN A 355 12.89 5.62 -1.36
C GLN A 355 14.14 6.41 -0.96
N HIS A 356 14.02 7.32 0.01
CA HIS A 356 15.18 8.07 0.48
C HIS A 356 16.25 7.13 1.09
N PRO A 357 17.50 7.15 0.61
CA PRO A 357 18.53 6.15 0.95
C PRO A 357 19.08 6.27 2.38
N GLY A 358 18.79 7.37 3.08
CA GLY A 358 19.18 7.56 4.49
C GLY A 358 18.65 6.45 5.41
N LYS A 359 19.44 6.10 6.43
CA LYS A 359 19.17 5.00 7.38
C LYS A 359 18.23 5.38 8.54
N GLU A 360 17.87 6.65 8.63
CA GLU A 360 17.01 7.17 9.70
C GLU A 360 15.60 6.56 9.64
N SER A 361 14.96 6.45 10.80
CA SER A 361 13.56 5.97 10.88
C SER A 361 12.60 6.88 10.09
N ASN A 362 11.48 6.34 9.61
CA ASN A 362 10.48 7.11 8.85
C ASN A 362 10.02 8.37 9.59
N ILE A 363 9.83 8.28 10.90
CA ILE A 363 9.46 9.42 11.76
C ILE A 363 10.57 10.45 11.80
N MET A 364 11.82 10.01 11.95
CA MET A 364 12.97 10.91 12.00
C MET A 364 13.17 11.64 10.67
N LYS A 365 13.06 10.94 9.53
CA LYS A 365 13.10 11.56 8.20
C LYS A 365 12.05 12.67 8.05
N ARG A 366 10.81 12.46 8.52
CA ARG A 366 9.77 13.50 8.51
C ARG A 366 10.11 14.69 9.40
N ARG A 367 10.67 14.43 10.59
CA ARG A 367 11.12 15.50 11.50
C ARG A 367 12.24 16.32 10.88
N MET A 368 13.24 15.66 10.30
CA MET A 368 14.33 16.31 9.59
C MET A 368 13.83 17.16 8.42
N ALA A 369 12.86 16.68 7.65
CA ALA A 369 12.22 17.47 6.58
C ALA A 369 11.43 18.68 7.11
N GLY A 370 10.96 18.62 8.36
CA GLY A 370 10.37 19.77 9.05
C GLY A 370 11.39 20.77 9.61
N TRP A 371 12.64 20.34 9.83
CA TRP A 371 13.72 21.19 10.34
C TRP A 371 14.60 21.78 9.24
N SER A 372 14.74 21.06 8.13
CA SER A 372 15.59 21.41 7.01
C SER A 372 14.83 21.26 5.70
N VAL A 373 14.71 22.39 5.00
CA VAL A 373 14.11 22.43 3.67
C VAL A 373 14.99 21.72 2.64
N ASP A 374 16.31 21.72 2.83
CA ASP A 374 17.23 20.97 1.98
C ASP A 374 16.96 19.46 2.11
N PHE A 375 16.74 18.97 3.32
CA PHE A 375 16.39 17.56 3.55
C PHE A 375 15.00 17.22 3.00
N LEU A 376 14.03 18.14 3.10
CA LEU A 376 12.74 18.00 2.43
C LEU A 376 12.90 17.82 0.92
N MET A 377 13.79 18.61 0.29
CA MET A 377 14.08 18.49 -1.14
C MET A 377 14.77 17.17 -1.50
N GLN A 378 15.66 16.65 -0.65
CA GLN A 378 16.24 15.31 -0.85
C GLN A 378 15.16 14.22 -0.89
N ILE A 379 14.15 14.30 -0.01
CA ILE A 379 13.02 13.36 -0.04
C ILE A 379 12.18 13.53 -1.32
N LEU A 380 11.91 14.76 -1.74
CA LEU A 380 11.08 15.04 -2.91
C LEU A 380 11.73 14.60 -4.23
N THR A 381 13.05 14.69 -4.31
CA THR A 381 13.83 14.38 -5.53
C THR A 381 14.40 12.96 -5.55
N GLY A 382 14.40 12.26 -4.41
CA GLY A 382 15.01 10.95 -4.27
C GLY A 382 16.54 10.97 -4.35
N GLN A 383 17.18 12.14 -4.30
CA GLN A 383 18.64 12.30 -4.44
C GLN A 383 19.26 12.80 -3.13
N CYS A 384 20.37 12.16 -2.72
CA CYS A 384 21.26 12.73 -1.69
C CYS A 384 22.19 13.76 -2.34
N THR A 385 22.38 14.90 -1.66
CA THR A 385 23.41 15.90 -2.00
C THR A 385 24.81 15.39 -1.72
#